data_AF-A0A9X5EBN3-F1
#
_entry.id   AF-A0A9X5EBN3-F1
#
_cell.length_a   1.000
_cell.length_b   1.000
_cell.length_c   1.000
_cell.angle_alpha   90.00
_cell.angle_beta   90.00
_cell.angle_gamma   90.00
#
_symmetry.space_group_name_H-M   'P 1'
#
loop_
_entity.id
_entity.type
_entity.pdbx_description
1 polymer ?
#
loop_
_entity_poly.entity_id
_entity_poly.type
_entity_poly.pdbx_seq_one_letter_code
_entity_poly.pdbx_strand_id
1 'polypeptide(L)'
;MNVRTERGAILIVVLAILTMMTVVGAALSHSASARMLAAREFLRVETAARKQRDVWVATQAAAMRPSEAARHARRRIEGEAMDRRRFLQGATIASGVAMTATGLAKSPAKAPSGASGAVPRVCSTWDFGVAANQAAWKVLSGGGRALDAVEQGVRVPEADLKNHSVGRAGYPDRDGKVTLDASIMDENGNCGAVAAIEHIAHPISVARRVMERTPHVLLVGDGALQFAMEQGFPREELLTPESEQAWHEWLKTAKYKPVANSEVKSYNAGPGGTPGDASNHDTIGMLAIDAKGNLSGACTTSGMAWKLHGRVGDSPIIGAGLYVDNDVGGATSTGVGEEVIRNVGSFLVVELMRQGRSPEAACREAVERILRRKPNAKYLQVGFLAMDKKGNVGAWAIQKGFSYAVCDAQKQDALIPGKSTY
;
A
#
# COMPACT_ATOMS: atom_id res chain seq x y z
N MET A 1 -6.04 28.93 -24.14
CA MET A 1 -5.09 29.78 -23.39
C MET A 1 -4.30 30.62 -24.38
N ASN A 2 -4.01 31.88 -24.06
CA ASN A 2 -3.43 32.83 -25.03
C ASN A 2 -1.90 32.64 -25.12
N VAL A 3 -1.32 32.61 -26.33
CA VAL A 3 0.11 32.31 -26.58
C VAL A 3 1.07 33.28 -25.86
N ARG A 4 0.59 34.49 -25.51
CA ARG A 4 1.35 35.47 -24.70
C ARG A 4 1.56 35.04 -23.23
N THR A 5 0.62 34.32 -22.64
CA THR A 5 0.72 33.87 -21.23
C THR A 5 1.73 32.74 -21.05
N GLU A 6 1.85 31.82 -22.00
CA GLU A 6 2.82 30.72 -21.96
C GLU A 6 4.26 31.19 -22.13
N ARG A 7 4.49 32.12 -23.07
CA ARG A 7 5.83 32.73 -23.26
C ARG A 7 6.29 33.51 -22.03
N GLY A 8 5.36 34.15 -21.30
CA GLY A 8 5.66 34.84 -20.05
C GLY A 8 6.02 33.90 -18.90
N ALA A 9 5.35 32.74 -18.80
CA ALA A 9 5.65 31.75 -17.77
C ALA A 9 7.01 31.07 -18.00
N ILE A 10 7.34 30.73 -19.25
CA ILE A 10 8.65 30.14 -19.61
C ILE A 10 9.78 31.11 -19.33
N LEU A 11 9.62 32.40 -19.66
CA LEU A 11 10.64 33.42 -19.39
C LEU A 11 10.92 33.59 -17.89
N ILE A 12 9.89 33.47 -17.03
CA ILE A 12 10.04 33.57 -15.57
C ILE A 12 10.76 32.35 -15.00
N VAL A 13 10.47 31.14 -15.48
CA VAL A 13 11.18 29.93 -15.06
C VAL A 13 12.67 30.01 -15.43
N VAL A 14 12.97 30.48 -16.64
CA VAL A 14 14.36 30.68 -17.10
C VAL A 14 15.08 31.74 -16.25
N LEU A 15 14.42 32.88 -15.96
CA LEU A 15 14.97 33.91 -15.08
C LEU A 15 15.16 33.42 -13.64
N ALA A 16 14.23 32.62 -13.11
CA ALA A 16 14.34 32.04 -11.76
C ALA A 16 15.53 31.07 -11.66
N ILE A 17 15.73 30.22 -12.66
CA ILE A 17 16.87 29.28 -12.73
C ILE A 17 18.19 30.06 -12.80
N LEU A 18 18.30 31.06 -13.69
CA LEU A 18 19.50 31.90 -13.81
C LEU A 18 19.81 32.67 -12.52
N THR A 19 18.78 33.18 -11.85
CA THR A 19 18.92 33.89 -10.56
C THR A 19 19.38 32.93 -9.47
N MET A 20 18.85 31.71 -9.43
CA MET A 20 19.25 30.69 -8.46
C MET A 20 20.72 30.29 -8.65
N MET A 21 21.18 30.13 -9.91
CA MET A 21 22.59 29.87 -10.22
C MET A 21 23.50 31.03 -9.78
N THR A 22 23.04 32.27 -9.94
CA THR A 22 23.79 33.48 -9.55
C THR A 22 23.86 33.65 -8.02
N VAL A 23 22.78 33.34 -7.31
CA VAL A 23 22.72 33.37 -5.83
C VAL A 23 23.60 32.27 -5.21
N VAL A 24 23.60 31.06 -5.79
CA VAL A 24 24.49 29.97 -5.35
C VAL A 24 25.96 30.32 -5.58
N GLY A 25 26.29 30.94 -6.72
CA GLY A 25 27.64 31.45 -6.99
C GLY A 25 28.09 32.56 -6.04
N ALA A 26 27.18 33.47 -5.65
CA ALA A 26 27.47 34.56 -4.72
C ALA A 26 27.56 34.12 -3.25
N ALA A 27 26.85 33.06 -2.85
CA ALA A 27 26.92 32.50 -1.50
C ALA A 27 28.28 31.85 -1.19
N LEU A 28 28.98 31.37 -2.23
CA LEU A 28 30.34 30.82 -2.15
C LEU A 28 31.44 31.92 -2.16
N SER A 29 31.08 33.18 -2.41
CA SER A 29 31.99 34.33 -2.41
C SER A 29 32.12 34.99 -1.02
N HIS A 30 33.36 35.37 -0.65
CA HIS A 30 33.67 36.09 0.59
C HIS A 30 33.50 37.63 0.49
N SER A 31 33.05 38.15 -0.66
CA SER A 31 32.87 39.59 -0.88
C SER A 31 31.47 40.06 -0.48
N ALA A 32 31.39 41.02 0.44
CA ALA A 32 30.13 41.66 0.86
C ALA A 32 29.41 42.37 -0.30
N SER A 33 30.15 42.94 -1.25
CA SER A 33 29.58 43.62 -2.43
C SER A 33 28.85 42.63 -3.37
N ALA A 34 29.36 41.40 -3.50
CA ALA A 34 28.73 40.36 -4.32
C ALA A 34 27.39 39.87 -3.73
N ARG A 35 27.32 39.75 -2.40
CA ARG A 35 26.09 39.35 -1.69
C ARG A 35 25.01 40.44 -1.78
N MET A 36 25.40 41.71 -1.73
CA MET A 36 24.46 42.83 -1.83
C MET A 36 23.87 42.95 -3.24
N LEU A 37 24.65 42.67 -4.28
CA LEU A 37 24.18 42.64 -5.67
C LEU A 37 23.21 41.47 -5.92
N ALA A 38 23.51 40.28 -5.38
CA ALA A 38 22.64 39.11 -5.46
C ALA A 38 21.28 39.34 -4.75
N ALA A 39 21.28 39.98 -3.58
CA ALA A 39 20.06 40.32 -2.87
C ALA A 39 19.18 41.33 -3.64
N ARG A 40 19.80 42.31 -4.32
CA ARG A 40 19.07 43.27 -5.16
C ARG A 40 18.41 42.61 -6.37
N GLU A 41 19.09 41.67 -7.03
CA GLU A 41 18.48 40.97 -8.16
C GLU A 41 17.43 39.94 -7.74
N PHE A 42 17.61 39.29 -6.59
CA PHE A 42 16.57 38.45 -6.01
C PHE A 42 15.27 39.24 -5.77
N LEU A 43 15.36 40.43 -5.18
CA LEU A 43 14.19 41.29 -4.95
C LEU A 43 13.51 41.73 -6.25
N ARG A 44 14.29 42.03 -7.30
CA ARG A 44 13.75 42.40 -8.62
C ARG A 44 12.96 41.25 -9.24
N VAL A 45 13.50 40.04 -9.20
CA VAL A 45 12.86 38.84 -9.75
C VAL A 45 11.62 38.47 -8.95
N GLU A 46 11.67 38.57 -7.62
CA GLU A 46 10.51 38.33 -6.77
C GLU A 46 9.39 39.34 -7.06
N THR A 47 9.74 40.61 -7.26
CA THR A 47 8.77 41.67 -7.60
C THR A 47 8.13 41.42 -8.97
N ALA A 48 8.92 41.00 -9.96
CA ALA A 48 8.41 40.65 -11.29
C ALA A 48 7.49 39.41 -11.24
N ALA A 49 7.85 38.39 -10.46
CA ALA A 49 7.06 37.18 -10.28
C ALA A 49 5.71 37.47 -9.59
N ARG A 50 5.68 38.35 -8.58
CA ARG A 50 4.43 38.79 -7.93
C ARG A 50 3.52 39.50 -8.92
N LYS A 51 4.06 40.43 -9.72
CA LYS A 51 3.28 41.17 -10.73
C LYS A 51 2.68 40.24 -11.79
N GLN A 52 3.41 39.20 -12.22
CA GLN A 52 2.88 38.22 -13.17
C GLN A 52 1.80 37.32 -12.55
N ARG A 53 1.97 36.94 -11.27
CA ARG A 53 0.96 36.17 -10.52
C ARG A 53 -0.35 36.96 -10.40
N ASP A 54 -0.27 38.26 -10.10
CA ASP A 54 -1.46 39.11 -10.00
C ASP A 54 -2.20 39.22 -11.34
N VAL A 55 -1.47 39.34 -12.45
CA VAL A 55 -2.05 39.32 -13.81
C VAL A 55 -2.71 37.99 -14.12
N TRP A 56 -2.09 36.86 -13.76
CA TRP A 56 -2.67 35.53 -13.98
C TRP A 56 -3.94 35.31 -13.15
N VAL A 57 -3.94 35.72 -11.87
CA VAL A 57 -5.11 35.64 -10.98
C VAL A 57 -6.25 36.52 -11.50
N ALA A 58 -5.96 37.76 -11.95
CA ALA A 58 -6.96 38.64 -12.54
C ALA A 58 -7.55 38.06 -13.83
N THR A 59 -6.73 37.40 -14.65
CA THR A 59 -7.16 36.75 -15.90
C THR A 59 -8.05 35.53 -15.63
N GLN A 60 -7.76 34.74 -14.59
CA GLN A 60 -8.64 33.64 -14.17
C GLN A 60 -9.96 34.14 -13.58
N ALA A 61 -9.92 35.21 -12.77
CA ALA A 61 -11.13 35.80 -12.20
C ALA A 61 -12.07 36.36 -13.27
N ALA A 62 -11.53 36.94 -14.36
CA ALA A 62 -12.31 37.44 -15.50
C ALA A 62 -12.94 36.32 -16.36
N ALA A 63 -12.49 35.07 -16.23
CA ALA A 63 -12.98 33.92 -17.00
C ALA A 63 -14.07 33.10 -16.27
N MET A 64 -14.42 33.43 -15.02
CA MET A 64 -15.42 32.71 -14.22
C MET A 64 -16.82 33.34 -14.33
N ARG A 65 -17.88 32.52 -14.33
CA ARG A 65 -19.26 33.02 -14.33
C ARG A 65 -19.62 33.62 -12.96
N PRO A 66 -20.51 34.62 -12.87
CA PRO A 66 -20.80 35.37 -11.63
C PRO A 66 -21.20 34.49 -10.42
N SER A 67 -21.83 33.34 -10.65
CA SER A 67 -22.26 32.38 -9.62
C SER A 67 -21.11 31.59 -8.97
N GLU A 68 -19.92 31.57 -9.57
CA GLU A 68 -18.75 30.85 -9.06
C GLU A 68 -17.83 31.77 -8.25
N ALA A 69 -17.71 33.04 -8.67
CA ALA A 69 -16.98 34.07 -7.93
C ALA A 69 -17.54 34.30 -6.52
N ALA A 70 -18.87 34.31 -6.35
CA ALA A 70 -19.54 34.46 -5.06
C ALA A 70 -19.30 33.27 -4.10
N ARG A 71 -19.23 32.03 -4.64
CA ARG A 71 -18.92 30.82 -3.87
C ARG A 71 -17.46 30.76 -3.46
N HIS A 72 -16.55 31.22 -4.33
CA HIS A 72 -15.13 31.30 -4.02
C HIS A 72 -14.82 32.39 -2.97
N ALA A 73 -15.51 33.54 -3.02
CA ALA A 73 -15.37 34.60 -2.01
C ALA A 73 -15.85 34.14 -0.61
N ARG A 74 -16.98 33.42 -0.52
CA ARG A 74 -17.48 32.86 0.75
C ARG A 74 -16.51 31.88 1.39
N ARG A 75 -15.97 30.92 0.62
CA ARG A 75 -14.98 29.95 1.15
C ARG A 75 -13.70 30.61 1.65
N ARG A 76 -13.29 31.73 1.05
CA ARG A 76 -12.10 32.47 1.46
C ARG A 76 -12.30 33.22 2.78
N ILE A 77 -13.47 33.83 2.96
CA ILE A 77 -13.86 34.50 4.22
C ILE A 77 -13.99 33.47 5.36
N GLU A 78 -14.58 32.29 5.09
CA GLU A 78 -14.71 31.21 6.08
C GLU A 78 -13.35 30.62 6.48
N GLY A 79 -12.43 30.47 5.53
CA GLY A 79 -11.05 30.03 5.80
C GLY A 79 -10.25 31.01 6.65
N GLU A 80 -10.31 32.31 6.35
CA GLU A 80 -9.59 33.36 7.10
C GLU A 80 -10.16 33.56 8.52
N ALA A 81 -11.46 33.33 8.72
CA ALA A 81 -12.09 33.39 10.04
C ALA A 81 -11.70 32.20 10.94
N MET A 82 -11.52 31.00 10.36
CA MET A 82 -11.07 29.80 11.07
C MET A 82 -9.60 29.91 11.50
N ASP A 83 -8.74 30.52 10.69
CA ASP A 83 -7.32 30.67 10.98
C ASP A 83 -7.05 31.69 12.11
N ARG A 84 -7.84 32.78 12.15
CA ARG A 84 -7.80 33.76 13.26
C ARG A 84 -8.22 33.18 14.60
N ARG A 85 -9.20 32.27 14.63
CA ARG A 85 -9.61 31.58 15.88
C ARG A 85 -8.52 30.65 16.41
N ARG A 86 -7.81 29.93 15.53
CA ARG A 86 -6.69 29.07 15.92
C ARG A 86 -5.47 29.88 16.41
N PHE A 87 -5.22 31.06 15.85
CA PHE A 87 -4.15 31.94 16.30
C PHE A 87 -4.40 32.54 17.70
N LEU A 88 -5.65 32.92 18.02
CA LEU A 88 -6.00 33.45 19.35
C LEU A 88 -6.04 32.39 20.46
N GLN A 89 -6.24 31.11 20.12
CA GLN A 89 -6.18 30.00 21.08
C GLN A 89 -4.74 29.57 21.42
N GLY A 90 -3.74 29.99 20.64
CA GLY A 90 -2.33 29.64 20.85
C GLY A 90 -1.50 30.63 21.69
N ALA A 91 -2.09 31.75 22.14
CA ALA A 91 -1.33 32.90 22.67
C ALA A 91 -1.48 33.19 24.17
N THR A 92 -2.06 32.30 24.99
CA THR A 92 -2.34 32.57 26.42
C THR A 92 -1.67 31.63 27.42
N ILE A 93 -0.40 31.25 27.24
CA ILE A 93 0.40 30.71 28.36
C ILE A 93 1.82 31.31 28.33
N ALA A 94 1.96 32.52 28.85
CA ALA A 94 3.20 32.99 29.45
C ALA A 94 2.89 34.12 30.47
N SER A 95 3.41 33.93 31.68
CA SER A 95 3.51 34.89 32.82
C SER A 95 2.39 34.87 33.88
N GLY A 96 2.74 34.46 35.12
CA GLY A 96 2.09 35.00 36.33
C GLY A 96 1.86 34.08 37.54
N VAL A 97 2.93 33.76 38.28
CA VAL A 97 3.08 33.63 39.77
C VAL A 97 1.90 33.18 40.68
N ALA A 98 2.17 32.09 41.41
CA ALA A 98 1.83 31.68 42.78
C ALA A 98 0.60 32.26 43.52
N MET A 99 -0.23 31.36 44.08
CA MET A 99 -0.85 31.45 45.40
C MET A 99 -1.22 30.04 45.91
N THR A 100 -0.81 29.75 47.14
CA THR A 100 -1.07 28.55 47.94
C THR A 100 -2.53 28.49 48.43
N ALA A 101 -3.16 27.31 48.42
CA ALA A 101 -3.79 26.70 49.62
C ALA A 101 -4.61 25.43 49.30
N THR A 102 -4.24 24.36 50.02
CA THR A 102 -5.10 23.34 50.65
C THR A 102 -6.03 22.47 49.81
N GLY A 103 -5.66 21.18 49.75
CA GLY A 103 -6.52 20.11 50.25
C GLY A 103 -7.62 19.59 49.33
N LEU A 104 -7.30 18.52 48.61
CA LEU A 104 -8.18 17.36 48.40
C LEU A 104 -7.29 16.23 47.84
N ALA A 105 -7.02 15.24 48.68
CA ALA A 105 -6.31 14.03 48.31
C ALA A 105 -7.10 13.28 47.23
N LYS A 106 -6.69 13.41 45.96
CA LYS A 106 -7.04 12.45 44.93
C LYS A 106 -6.06 11.29 45.04
N SER A 107 -6.59 10.14 45.45
CA SER A 107 -5.91 8.85 45.31
C SER A 107 -5.26 8.75 43.94
N PRO A 108 -4.02 8.23 43.83
CA PRO A 108 -3.40 8.04 42.54
C PRO A 108 -4.31 7.11 41.74
N ALA A 109 -4.83 7.62 40.62
CA ALA A 109 -5.48 6.77 39.64
C ALA A 109 -4.47 5.69 39.28
N LYS A 110 -4.82 4.44 39.59
CA LYS A 110 -4.08 3.26 39.21
C LYS A 110 -3.83 3.38 37.70
N ALA A 111 -2.58 3.61 37.31
CA ALA A 111 -2.15 3.49 35.93
C ALA A 111 -2.67 2.12 35.42
N PRO A 112 -3.18 2.03 34.18
CA PRO A 112 -3.67 0.75 33.67
C PRO A 112 -2.52 -0.26 33.74
N SER A 113 -2.63 -1.15 34.72
CA SER A 113 -1.70 -2.23 34.96
C SER A 113 -2.00 -3.32 33.94
N GLY A 114 -1.05 -3.54 33.03
CA GLY A 114 -0.94 -4.79 32.28
C GLY A 114 -1.43 -4.73 30.83
N ALA A 115 -0.67 -4.08 29.95
CA ALA A 115 -0.51 -4.66 28.63
C ALA A 115 0.31 -5.95 28.82
N SER A 116 -0.36 -7.09 29.00
CA SER A 116 0.27 -8.37 28.73
C SER A 116 0.65 -8.28 27.25
N GLY A 117 1.95 -8.14 26.94
CA GLY A 117 2.39 -7.96 25.56
C GLY A 117 1.76 -9.02 24.66
N ALA A 118 1.18 -8.60 23.54
CA ALA A 118 0.61 -9.56 22.60
C ALA A 118 1.71 -10.54 22.19
N VAL A 119 1.39 -11.82 22.08
CA VAL A 119 2.35 -12.83 21.62
C VAL A 119 2.59 -12.54 20.14
N PRO A 120 3.83 -12.17 19.73
CA PRO A 120 4.10 -11.88 18.33
C PRO A 120 3.78 -13.11 17.49
N ARG A 121 3.11 -12.88 16.37
CA ARG A 121 2.73 -13.94 15.44
C ARG A 121 2.63 -13.37 14.04
N VAL A 122 2.99 -14.18 13.06
CA VAL A 122 2.80 -13.90 11.64
C VAL A 122 2.09 -15.06 10.98
N CYS A 123 1.20 -14.78 10.04
CA CYS A 123 0.63 -15.77 9.16
C CYS A 123 0.63 -15.28 7.71
N SER A 124 0.66 -16.21 6.77
CA SER A 124 0.66 -15.90 5.34
C SER A 124 -0.02 -16.99 4.53
N THR A 125 -0.48 -16.64 3.33
CA THR A 125 -1.07 -17.60 2.40
C THR A 125 -0.01 -18.57 1.85
N TRP A 126 -0.44 -19.81 1.59
CA TRP A 126 0.30 -20.86 0.88
C TRP A 126 1.57 -21.38 1.58
N ASP A 127 2.21 -22.35 0.94
CA ASP A 127 3.37 -23.10 1.43
C ASP A 127 4.67 -22.30 1.37
N PHE A 128 4.88 -21.51 0.31
CA PHE A 128 5.97 -20.51 0.24
C PHE A 128 5.87 -19.47 1.35
N GLY A 129 4.70 -19.37 1.99
CA GLY A 129 4.48 -18.64 3.22
C GLY A 129 5.37 -19.07 4.39
N VAL A 130 5.85 -20.31 4.42
CA VAL A 130 6.76 -20.78 5.50
C VAL A 130 8.08 -20.00 5.48
N ALA A 131 8.73 -19.90 4.32
CA ALA A 131 9.98 -19.15 4.18
C ALA A 131 9.76 -17.64 4.40
N ALA A 132 8.64 -17.11 3.90
CA ALA A 132 8.24 -15.72 4.11
C ALA A 132 8.04 -15.41 5.60
N ASN A 133 7.32 -16.27 6.33
CA ASN A 133 7.08 -16.14 7.76
C ASN A 133 8.39 -16.19 8.57
N GLN A 134 9.35 -17.04 8.20
CA GLN A 134 10.65 -17.10 8.86
C GLN A 134 11.45 -15.79 8.70
N ALA A 135 11.35 -15.11 7.55
CA ALA A 135 11.95 -13.80 7.38
C ALA A 135 11.24 -12.72 8.21
N ALA A 136 9.91 -12.71 8.21
CA ALA A 136 9.13 -11.82 9.08
C ALA A 136 9.42 -12.06 10.56
N TRP A 137 9.59 -13.32 10.97
CA TRP A 137 9.87 -13.70 12.35
C TRP A 137 11.21 -13.18 12.86
N LYS A 138 12.23 -13.04 12.01
CA LYS A 138 13.51 -12.40 12.39
C LYS A 138 13.30 -10.96 12.87
N VAL A 139 12.32 -10.26 12.31
CA VAL A 139 11.94 -8.91 12.74
C VAL A 139 11.13 -8.97 14.03
N LEU A 140 10.09 -9.80 14.08
CA LEU A 140 9.19 -9.89 15.25
C LEU A 140 9.89 -10.39 16.51
N SER A 141 10.73 -11.43 16.39
CA SER A 141 11.50 -11.98 17.53
C SER A 141 12.56 -11.01 18.05
N GLY A 142 13.02 -10.07 17.21
CA GLY A 142 13.86 -8.94 17.61
C GLY A 142 13.08 -7.77 18.24
N GLY A 143 11.76 -7.87 18.40
CA GLY A 143 10.92 -6.77 18.91
C GLY A 143 10.63 -5.66 17.89
N GLY A 144 10.86 -5.92 16.60
CA GLY A 144 10.55 -5.00 15.51
C GLY A 144 9.04 -4.81 15.28
N ARG A 145 8.68 -3.85 14.42
CA ARG A 145 7.28 -3.53 14.12
C ARG A 145 6.66 -4.58 13.20
N ALA A 146 5.36 -4.79 13.33
CA ALA A 146 4.60 -5.65 12.41
C ALA A 146 4.74 -5.21 10.94
N LEU A 147 4.73 -3.91 10.68
CA LEU A 147 4.91 -3.33 9.34
C LEU A 147 6.25 -3.75 8.70
N ASP A 148 7.34 -3.70 9.46
CA ASP A 148 8.67 -4.10 8.98
C ASP A 148 8.70 -5.62 8.74
N ALA A 149 8.06 -6.39 9.61
CA ALA A 149 8.00 -7.84 9.49
C ALA A 149 7.27 -8.29 8.22
N VAL A 150 6.08 -7.72 7.94
CA VAL A 150 5.31 -8.11 6.75
C VAL A 150 6.00 -7.71 5.46
N GLU A 151 6.65 -6.54 5.40
CA GLU A 151 7.46 -6.15 4.24
C GLU A 151 8.62 -7.13 4.01
N GLN A 152 9.42 -7.41 5.04
CA GLN A 152 10.55 -8.35 4.90
C GLN A 152 10.10 -9.77 4.54
N GLY A 153 8.95 -10.19 5.08
CA GLY A 153 8.39 -11.50 4.79
C GLY A 153 8.00 -11.65 3.33
N VAL A 154 7.16 -10.76 2.80
CA VAL A 154 6.68 -10.91 1.42
C VAL A 154 7.73 -10.60 0.35
N ARG A 155 8.82 -9.90 0.70
CA ARG A 155 9.99 -9.73 -0.18
C ARG A 155 10.69 -11.04 -0.51
N VAL A 156 10.52 -12.10 0.31
CA VAL A 156 11.12 -13.42 0.07
C VAL A 156 10.56 -14.04 -1.22
N PRO A 157 9.26 -14.30 -1.37
CA PRO A 157 8.71 -14.82 -2.62
C PRO A 157 8.81 -13.82 -3.78
N GLU A 158 8.80 -12.51 -3.54
CA GLU A 158 9.06 -11.53 -4.63
C GLU A 158 10.44 -11.71 -5.28
N ALA A 159 11.44 -12.21 -4.54
CA ALA A 159 12.78 -12.47 -5.04
C ALA A 159 13.00 -13.92 -5.53
N ASP A 160 12.06 -14.82 -5.28
CA ASP A 160 12.22 -16.24 -5.58
C ASP A 160 11.93 -16.53 -7.06
N LEU A 161 12.98 -16.81 -7.83
CA LEU A 161 12.85 -17.11 -9.26
C LEU A 161 12.10 -18.41 -9.56
N LYS A 162 11.81 -19.24 -8.56
CA LYS A 162 10.98 -20.45 -8.69
C LYS A 162 9.50 -20.19 -8.42
N ASN A 163 9.13 -18.97 -8.02
CA ASN A 163 7.76 -18.57 -7.81
C ASN A 163 7.31 -17.71 -9.01
N HIS A 164 6.38 -18.23 -9.82
CA HIS A 164 5.90 -17.50 -11.00
C HIS A 164 4.62 -16.70 -10.75
N SER A 165 4.22 -16.54 -9.49
CA SER A 165 2.99 -15.86 -9.08
C SER A 165 3.22 -14.60 -8.22
N VAL A 166 4.47 -14.33 -7.82
CA VAL A 166 4.84 -13.18 -6.99
C VAL A 166 6.18 -12.60 -7.45
N GLY A 167 6.22 -11.32 -7.78
CA GLY A 167 7.47 -10.60 -8.06
C GLY A 167 8.23 -11.10 -9.30
N ARG A 168 9.54 -11.30 -9.13
CA ARG A 168 10.47 -11.74 -10.18
C ARG A 168 10.06 -13.10 -10.72
N ALA A 169 10.32 -13.35 -12.01
CA ALA A 169 9.89 -14.58 -12.69
C ALA A 169 8.36 -14.80 -12.76
N GLY A 170 7.57 -13.82 -12.31
CA GLY A 170 6.12 -13.82 -12.49
C GLY A 170 5.74 -14.04 -13.95
N TYR A 171 4.71 -14.86 -14.21
CA TYR A 171 4.23 -14.99 -15.59
C TYR A 171 3.71 -13.65 -16.11
N PRO A 172 4.10 -13.26 -17.33
CA PRO A 172 3.71 -11.98 -17.87
C PRO A 172 2.21 -11.93 -18.20
N ASP A 173 1.74 -10.73 -18.51
CA ASP A 173 0.51 -10.55 -19.26
C ASP A 173 0.63 -11.14 -20.68
N ARG A 174 -0.48 -11.14 -21.41
CA ARG A 174 -0.53 -11.72 -22.77
C ARG A 174 0.44 -11.07 -23.77
N ASP A 175 0.93 -9.87 -23.47
CA ASP A 175 1.79 -9.06 -24.32
C ASP A 175 3.28 -9.20 -23.90
N GLY A 176 3.58 -10.14 -22.99
CA GLY A 176 4.94 -10.46 -22.55
C GLY A 176 5.48 -9.50 -21.48
N LYS A 177 4.61 -8.71 -20.82
CA LYS A 177 5.02 -7.76 -19.79
C LYS A 177 4.74 -8.30 -18.39
N VAL A 178 5.79 -8.34 -17.57
CA VAL A 178 5.66 -8.69 -16.14
C VAL A 178 5.23 -7.44 -15.37
N THR A 179 3.94 -7.37 -15.07
CA THR A 179 3.31 -6.28 -14.31
C THR A 179 2.89 -6.76 -12.94
N LEU A 180 3.31 -6.06 -11.89
CA LEU A 180 3.14 -6.47 -10.49
C LEU A 180 2.14 -5.58 -9.76
N ASP A 181 1.50 -6.17 -8.75
CA ASP A 181 0.50 -5.53 -7.91
C ASP A 181 0.85 -5.75 -6.42
N ALA A 182 0.87 -4.70 -5.60
CA ALA A 182 1.10 -4.82 -4.16
C ALA A 182 0.37 -3.75 -3.32
N SER A 183 -0.01 -4.10 -2.10
CA SER A 183 -0.47 -3.17 -1.07
C SER A 183 0.08 -3.50 0.32
N ILE A 184 0.20 -2.47 1.16
CA ILE A 184 0.63 -2.57 2.55
C ILE A 184 -0.23 -1.67 3.43
N MET A 185 -0.51 -2.10 4.66
CA MET A 185 -1.31 -1.34 5.61
C MET A 185 -0.77 -1.51 7.04
N ASP A 186 -0.64 -0.39 7.76
CA ASP A 186 -0.07 -0.35 9.12
C ASP A 186 -1.14 -0.30 10.22
N GLU A 187 -0.68 -0.23 11.46
CA GLU A 187 -1.51 -0.25 12.67
C GLU A 187 -2.37 1.00 12.90
N ASN A 188 -2.13 2.08 12.15
CA ASN A 188 -2.84 3.35 12.29
C ASN A 188 -3.79 3.61 11.12
N GLY A 189 -3.94 2.65 10.21
CA GLY A 189 -4.72 2.79 8.99
C GLY A 189 -3.99 3.55 7.88
N ASN A 190 -2.67 3.79 8.01
CA ASN A 190 -1.88 4.26 6.88
C ASN A 190 -1.76 3.10 5.88
N CYS A 191 -1.88 3.41 4.60
CA CYS A 191 -1.76 2.42 3.55
C CYS A 191 -1.06 2.99 2.32
N GLY A 192 -0.50 2.08 1.53
CA GLY A 192 0.08 2.39 0.24
C GLY A 192 0.01 1.19 -0.68
N ALA A 193 -0.05 1.46 -1.97
CA ALA A 193 -0.22 0.46 -2.99
C ALA A 193 0.40 0.89 -4.32
N VAL A 194 0.79 -0.12 -5.09
CA VAL A 194 1.16 0.01 -6.51
C VAL A 194 0.44 -1.05 -7.32
N ALA A 195 0.01 -0.72 -8.54
CA ALA A 195 -0.60 -1.68 -9.44
C ALA A 195 -0.07 -1.55 -10.86
N ALA A 196 -0.02 -2.69 -11.56
CA ALA A 196 0.53 -2.82 -12.90
C ALA A 196 1.93 -2.18 -13.04
N ILE A 197 2.77 -2.23 -12.00
CA ILE A 197 4.13 -1.69 -12.04
C ILE A 197 5.06 -2.69 -12.74
N GLU A 198 5.89 -2.21 -13.66
CA GLU A 198 6.91 -3.02 -14.34
C GLU A 198 8.30 -2.73 -13.75
N HIS A 199 9.23 -3.65 -13.98
CA HIS A 199 10.67 -3.48 -13.77
C HIS A 199 11.16 -3.21 -12.33
N ILE A 200 10.33 -3.40 -11.32
CA ILE A 200 10.76 -3.31 -9.91
C ILE A 200 10.59 -4.67 -9.24
N ALA A 201 11.68 -5.25 -8.74
CA ALA A 201 11.66 -6.57 -8.13
C ALA A 201 10.77 -6.66 -6.88
N HIS A 202 10.65 -5.56 -6.13
CA HIS A 202 9.96 -5.51 -4.84
C HIS A 202 8.84 -4.45 -4.81
N PRO A 203 7.70 -4.70 -5.46
CA PRO A 203 6.58 -3.76 -5.48
C PRO A 203 6.03 -3.45 -4.08
N ILE A 204 6.12 -4.37 -3.11
CA ILE A 204 5.68 -4.10 -1.73
C ILE A 204 6.46 -2.94 -1.09
N SER A 205 7.77 -2.85 -1.35
CA SER A 205 8.59 -1.77 -0.82
C SER A 205 8.27 -0.44 -1.50
N VAL A 206 7.88 -0.45 -2.78
CA VAL A 206 7.36 0.74 -3.45
C VAL A 206 6.02 1.15 -2.85
N ALA A 207 5.11 0.20 -2.61
CA ALA A 207 3.82 0.44 -1.94
C ALA A 207 4.02 1.09 -0.56
N ARG A 208 4.97 0.59 0.24
CA ARG A 208 5.36 1.23 1.51
C ARG A 208 5.91 2.65 1.29
N ARG A 209 6.70 2.86 0.24
CA ARG A 209 7.23 4.18 -0.08
C ARG A 209 6.12 5.15 -0.51
N VAL A 210 5.09 4.69 -1.22
CA VAL A 210 3.88 5.49 -1.53
C VAL A 210 3.21 5.94 -0.23
N MET A 211 2.98 5.01 0.70
CA MET A 211 2.38 5.27 2.02
C MET A 211 3.13 6.34 2.82
N GLU A 212 4.45 6.21 2.92
CA GLU A 212 5.24 7.05 3.84
C GLU A 212 5.61 8.41 3.25
N ARG A 213 5.60 8.56 1.92
CA ARG A 213 6.37 9.63 1.24
C ARG A 213 5.57 10.39 0.18
N THR A 214 4.29 10.09 0.08
CA THR A 214 3.36 10.81 -0.79
C THR A 214 2.07 11.11 -0.03
N PRO A 215 1.27 12.09 -0.46
CA PRO A 215 -0.09 12.28 0.04
C PRO A 215 -1.11 11.32 -0.61
N HIS A 216 -0.65 10.33 -1.39
CA HIS A 216 -1.47 9.39 -2.13
C HIS A 216 -1.31 7.97 -1.57
N VAL A 217 -2.27 7.10 -1.86
CA VAL A 217 -2.29 5.72 -1.34
C VAL A 217 -2.19 4.65 -2.44
N LEU A 218 -2.28 5.03 -3.71
CA LEU A 218 -2.19 4.11 -4.85
C LEU A 218 -1.58 4.83 -6.05
N LEU A 219 -0.52 4.28 -6.62
CA LEU A 219 0.06 4.67 -7.91
C LEU A 219 0.00 3.49 -8.88
N VAL A 220 -0.11 3.74 -10.19
CA VAL A 220 -0.23 2.67 -11.18
C VAL A 220 0.66 2.88 -12.40
N GLY A 221 1.06 1.77 -13.04
CA GLY A 221 1.78 1.78 -14.32
C GLY A 221 3.06 2.62 -14.30
N ASP A 222 3.26 3.38 -15.38
CA ASP A 222 4.43 4.25 -15.56
C ASP A 222 4.63 5.26 -14.41
N GLY A 223 3.53 5.77 -13.84
CA GLY A 223 3.62 6.70 -12.71
C GLY A 223 4.16 6.04 -11.44
N ALA A 224 3.83 4.76 -11.21
CA ALA A 224 4.39 3.98 -10.11
C ALA A 224 5.87 3.68 -10.34
N LEU A 225 6.26 3.32 -11.57
CA LEU A 225 7.66 3.09 -11.93
C LEU A 225 8.49 4.38 -11.81
N GLN A 226 8.01 5.51 -12.35
CA GLN A 226 8.69 6.80 -12.23
C GLN A 226 8.94 7.13 -10.75
N PHE A 227 7.90 7.02 -9.92
CA PHE A 227 8.04 7.24 -8.48
C PHE A 227 9.07 6.28 -7.86
N ALA A 228 9.03 4.99 -8.18
CA ALA A 228 10.02 4.02 -7.68
C ALA A 228 11.45 4.44 -8.03
N MET A 229 11.70 4.86 -9.27
CA MET A 229 13.02 5.36 -9.70
C MET A 229 13.46 6.60 -8.91
N GLU A 230 12.56 7.57 -8.69
CA GLU A 230 12.83 8.77 -7.88
C GLU A 230 13.13 8.44 -6.41
N GLN A 231 12.61 7.32 -5.90
CA GLN A 231 12.91 6.83 -4.55
C GLN A 231 14.14 5.92 -4.47
N GLY A 232 14.84 5.71 -5.59
CA GLY A 232 16.11 4.98 -5.66
C GLY A 232 15.96 3.47 -5.86
N PHE A 233 14.79 2.97 -6.24
CA PHE A 233 14.64 1.55 -6.59
C PHE A 233 15.32 1.26 -7.95
N PRO A 234 16.09 0.17 -8.07
CA PRO A 234 16.70 -0.20 -9.33
C PRO A 234 15.66 -0.69 -10.32
N ARG A 235 15.84 -0.33 -11.60
CA ARG A 235 15.10 -0.92 -12.71
C ARG A 235 15.74 -2.27 -13.07
N GLU A 236 14.96 -3.32 -13.11
CA GLU A 236 15.41 -4.69 -13.40
C GLU A 236 14.55 -5.35 -14.49
N GLU A 237 15.14 -6.30 -15.22
CA GLU A 237 14.39 -7.18 -16.11
C GLU A 237 13.77 -8.30 -15.28
N LEU A 238 12.44 -8.41 -15.29
CA LEU A 238 11.69 -9.34 -14.44
C LEU A 238 11.29 -10.61 -15.20
N LEU A 239 11.20 -10.53 -16.53
CA LEU A 239 10.89 -11.68 -17.36
C LEU A 239 12.12 -12.58 -17.46
N THR A 240 12.03 -13.78 -16.89
CA THR A 240 13.09 -14.78 -16.98
C THR A 240 12.97 -15.57 -18.29
N PRO A 241 14.04 -16.22 -18.76
CA PRO A 241 13.98 -17.09 -19.94
C PRO A 241 12.92 -18.21 -19.81
N GLU A 242 12.72 -18.72 -18.59
CA GLU A 242 11.70 -19.73 -18.30
C GLU A 242 10.27 -19.18 -18.47
N SER A 243 9.98 -18.00 -17.88
CA SER A 243 8.68 -17.36 -18.02
C SER A 243 8.40 -16.90 -19.45
N GLU A 244 9.43 -16.47 -20.18
CA GLU A 244 9.34 -16.15 -21.61
C GLU A 244 9.04 -17.39 -22.45
N GLN A 245 9.69 -18.52 -22.16
CA GLN A 245 9.39 -19.78 -22.84
C GLN A 245 7.95 -20.23 -22.59
N ALA A 246 7.46 -20.13 -21.36
CA ALA A 246 6.07 -20.45 -21.01
C ALA A 246 5.07 -19.53 -21.73
N TRP A 247 5.39 -18.23 -21.84
CA TRP A 247 4.59 -17.26 -22.60
C TRP A 247 4.50 -17.61 -24.09
N HIS A 248 5.64 -17.92 -24.73
CA HIS A 248 5.68 -18.34 -26.12
C HIS A 248 4.92 -19.65 -26.37
N GLU A 249 4.95 -20.59 -25.42
CA GLU A 249 4.14 -21.81 -25.49
C GLU A 249 2.64 -21.48 -25.43
N TRP A 250 2.23 -20.60 -24.51
CA TRP A 250 0.84 -20.17 -24.40
C TRP A 250 0.34 -19.49 -25.67
N LEU A 251 1.16 -18.63 -26.30
CA LEU A 251 0.82 -17.91 -27.53
C LEU A 251 0.46 -18.81 -28.71
N LYS A 252 0.94 -20.07 -28.75
CA LYS A 252 0.54 -21.05 -29.78
C LYS A 252 -0.97 -21.30 -29.81
N THR A 253 -1.63 -21.16 -28.66
CA THR A 253 -3.09 -21.26 -28.57
C THR A 253 -3.77 -19.93 -28.29
N ALA A 254 -3.10 -19.02 -27.57
CA ALA A 254 -3.59 -17.72 -27.12
C ALA A 254 -4.98 -17.77 -26.45
N LYS A 255 -5.35 -18.94 -25.89
CA LYS A 255 -6.64 -19.13 -25.24
C LYS A 255 -6.52 -18.68 -23.79
N TYR A 256 -6.91 -17.43 -23.55
CA TYR A 256 -7.11 -16.96 -22.18
C TYR A 256 -8.35 -17.63 -21.58
N LYS A 257 -8.13 -18.58 -20.68
CA LYS A 257 -9.17 -19.11 -19.81
C LYS A 257 -8.63 -19.05 -18.39
N PRO A 258 -9.17 -18.16 -17.53
CA PRO A 258 -9.04 -18.32 -16.10
C PRO A 258 -9.68 -19.66 -15.77
N VAL A 259 -8.87 -20.70 -15.57
CA VAL A 259 -9.38 -22.02 -15.30
C VAL A 259 -9.72 -22.07 -13.82
N ALA A 260 -11.00 -22.28 -13.53
CA ALA A 260 -11.47 -22.84 -12.26
C ALA A 260 -10.48 -23.87 -11.71
N ASN A 261 -9.97 -23.69 -10.48
CA ASN A 261 -9.01 -24.60 -9.85
C ASN A 261 -7.65 -24.64 -10.54
N SER A 262 -7.28 -23.58 -11.27
CA SER A 262 -5.90 -23.38 -11.66
C SER A 262 -4.99 -23.50 -10.41
N GLU A 263 -5.36 -22.78 -9.37
CA GLU A 263 -4.73 -22.71 -8.06
C GLU A 263 -4.58 -24.05 -7.34
N VAL A 264 -5.34 -25.08 -7.76
CA VAL A 264 -5.39 -26.40 -7.15
C VAL A 264 -4.65 -27.47 -7.97
N LYS A 265 -4.44 -27.25 -9.27
CA LYS A 265 -3.86 -28.27 -10.17
C LYS A 265 -2.40 -28.57 -9.84
N SER A 266 -1.64 -27.59 -9.37
CA SER A 266 -0.26 -27.79 -8.93
C SER A 266 -0.17 -28.40 -7.51
N TYR A 267 -1.18 -28.18 -6.67
CA TYR A 267 -1.22 -28.69 -5.28
C TYR A 267 -1.29 -30.22 -5.19
N ASN A 268 -1.89 -30.89 -6.19
CA ASN A 268 -2.05 -32.35 -6.25
C ASN A 268 -1.16 -33.04 -7.32
N ALA A 269 -0.25 -32.32 -7.97
CA ALA A 269 0.56 -32.86 -9.07
C ALA A 269 1.72 -33.79 -8.62
N GLY A 270 1.83 -34.08 -7.32
CA GLY A 270 2.91 -34.88 -6.75
C GLY A 270 4.22 -34.08 -6.59
N PRO A 271 5.35 -34.75 -6.30
CA PRO A 271 6.65 -34.10 -6.16
C PRO A 271 7.10 -33.61 -7.54
N GLY A 272 6.75 -32.36 -7.87
CA GLY A 272 6.95 -31.77 -9.20
C GLY A 272 5.99 -30.62 -9.54
N GLY A 273 4.92 -30.40 -8.78
CA GLY A 273 4.15 -29.15 -8.86
C GLY A 273 4.97 -27.98 -8.34
N THR A 274 5.14 -26.92 -9.13
CA THR A 274 5.85 -25.71 -8.70
C THR A 274 4.82 -24.74 -8.12
N PRO A 275 5.02 -24.15 -6.91
CA PRO A 275 4.11 -23.15 -6.40
C PRO A 275 3.95 -21.99 -7.40
N GLY A 276 2.71 -21.65 -7.75
CA GLY A 276 2.43 -20.57 -8.70
C GLY A 276 2.76 -20.87 -10.17
N ASP A 277 2.73 -22.13 -10.64
CA ASP A 277 2.94 -22.49 -12.05
C ASP A 277 1.89 -21.89 -13.02
N ALA A 278 2.05 -22.05 -14.36
CA ALA A 278 1.14 -21.40 -15.32
C ALA A 278 -0.32 -21.86 -15.18
N SER A 279 -0.50 -22.99 -14.51
CA SER A 279 -1.77 -23.53 -14.15
C SER A 279 -2.23 -23.10 -12.78
N ASN A 280 -1.49 -22.34 -11.95
CA ASN A 280 -1.81 -21.85 -10.60
C ASN A 280 -1.39 -20.36 -10.43
N HIS A 281 -2.32 -19.46 -10.11
CA HIS A 281 -2.02 -18.05 -9.85
C HIS A 281 -2.25 -17.69 -8.38
N ASP A 282 -1.18 -17.75 -7.58
CA ASP A 282 -1.26 -17.48 -6.15
C ASP A 282 -0.72 -16.11 -5.76
N THR A 283 -1.33 -15.52 -4.74
CA THR A 283 -0.89 -14.26 -4.15
C THR A 283 -0.29 -14.56 -2.77
N ILE A 284 0.81 -13.90 -2.42
CA ILE A 284 1.20 -13.86 -1.01
C ILE A 284 0.48 -12.71 -0.31
N GLY A 285 -0.37 -13.08 0.64
CA GLY A 285 -0.90 -12.19 1.66
C GLY A 285 -0.26 -12.54 2.98
N MET A 286 0.13 -11.54 3.77
CA MET A 286 0.76 -11.72 5.08
C MET A 286 0.16 -10.75 6.10
N LEU A 287 -0.09 -11.26 7.30
CA LEU A 287 -0.55 -10.51 8.46
C LEU A 287 0.38 -10.78 9.63
N ALA A 288 0.72 -9.74 10.39
CA ALA A 288 1.52 -9.88 11.60
C ALA A 288 0.94 -9.06 12.75
N ILE A 289 1.08 -9.59 13.96
CA ILE A 289 0.93 -8.85 15.22
C ILE A 289 2.28 -8.81 15.92
N ASP A 290 2.75 -7.62 16.30
CA ASP A 290 4.03 -7.45 17.01
C ASP A 290 3.89 -7.50 18.54
N ALA A 291 5.03 -7.40 19.24
CA ALA A 291 5.07 -7.46 20.70
C ALA A 291 4.32 -6.30 21.40
N LYS A 292 4.04 -5.21 20.68
CA LYS A 292 3.22 -4.08 21.16
C LYS A 292 1.73 -4.33 20.91
N GLY A 293 1.39 -5.45 20.28
CA GLY A 293 0.04 -5.78 19.86
C GLY A 293 -0.39 -5.05 18.60
N ASN A 294 0.53 -4.43 17.85
CA ASN A 294 0.17 -3.70 16.63
C ASN A 294 0.07 -4.66 15.44
N LEU A 295 -1.00 -4.53 14.67
CA LEU A 295 -1.26 -5.30 13.46
C LEU A 295 -0.77 -4.56 12.22
N SER A 296 -0.22 -5.30 11.28
CA SER A 296 0.05 -4.81 9.93
C SER A 296 -0.10 -5.93 8.92
N GLY A 297 -0.21 -5.57 7.65
CA GLY A 297 -0.34 -6.55 6.59
C GLY A 297 0.25 -6.09 5.28
N ALA A 298 0.57 -7.06 4.44
CA ALA A 298 1.14 -6.90 3.11
C ALA A 298 0.50 -7.90 2.14
N CYS A 299 0.30 -7.51 0.89
CA CYS A 299 -0.23 -8.36 -0.16
C CYS A 299 0.49 -8.03 -1.47
N THR A 300 1.03 -9.03 -2.18
CA THR A 300 1.81 -8.83 -3.42
C THR A 300 1.70 -10.01 -4.38
N THR A 301 1.67 -9.73 -5.68
CA THR A 301 1.49 -10.74 -6.76
C THR A 301 2.00 -10.23 -8.12
N SER A 302 2.25 -11.15 -9.05
CA SER A 302 2.31 -10.87 -10.49
C SER A 302 0.92 -10.90 -11.17
N GLY A 303 -0.11 -11.35 -10.46
CA GLY A 303 -1.49 -11.45 -10.92
C GLY A 303 -1.76 -12.71 -11.74
N MET A 304 -2.89 -12.73 -12.45
CA MET A 304 -3.21 -13.86 -13.33
C MET A 304 -2.21 -13.94 -14.49
N ALA A 305 -1.62 -15.12 -14.70
CA ALA A 305 -0.83 -15.40 -15.89
C ALA A 305 -1.61 -15.08 -17.16
N TRP A 306 -0.95 -14.46 -18.14
CA TRP A 306 -1.53 -14.12 -19.45
C TRP A 306 -2.70 -13.13 -19.40
N LYS A 307 -2.84 -12.39 -18.29
CA LYS A 307 -3.87 -11.36 -18.14
C LYS A 307 -3.85 -10.36 -19.29
N LEU A 308 -4.96 -9.64 -19.48
CA LEU A 308 -4.94 -8.45 -20.34
C LEU A 308 -3.93 -7.45 -19.80
N HIS A 309 -3.17 -6.79 -20.67
CA HIS A 309 -2.30 -5.70 -20.27
C HIS A 309 -3.10 -4.63 -19.51
N GLY A 310 -2.57 -4.21 -18.36
CA GLY A 310 -3.24 -3.29 -17.44
C GLY A 310 -4.33 -3.90 -16.55
N ARG A 311 -4.58 -5.23 -16.58
CA ARG A 311 -5.47 -5.88 -15.60
C ARG A 311 -4.87 -5.80 -14.21
N VAL A 312 -5.66 -5.32 -13.26
CA VAL A 312 -5.33 -5.22 -11.84
C VAL A 312 -6.20 -6.18 -11.03
N GLY A 313 -5.57 -6.95 -10.14
CA GLY A 313 -6.24 -7.88 -9.22
C GLY A 313 -6.69 -7.23 -7.91
N ASP A 314 -7.01 -8.06 -6.92
CA ASP A 314 -7.40 -7.62 -5.57
C ASP A 314 -6.21 -7.17 -4.72
N SER A 315 -5.03 -7.75 -4.94
CA SER A 315 -3.83 -7.56 -4.13
C SER A 315 -3.41 -6.10 -3.87
N PRO A 316 -3.54 -5.13 -4.80
CA PRO A 316 -3.19 -3.74 -4.55
C PRO A 316 -4.37 -2.90 -4.05
N ILE A 317 -5.55 -3.49 -3.87
CA ILE A 317 -6.79 -2.78 -3.51
C ILE A 317 -7.08 -3.01 -2.02
N ILE A 318 -6.86 -1.95 -1.22
CA ILE A 318 -7.21 -1.94 0.20
C ILE A 318 -8.72 -2.21 0.38
N GLY A 319 -9.04 -3.18 1.22
CA GLY A 319 -10.38 -3.70 1.45
C GLY A 319 -10.74 -4.90 0.58
N ALA A 320 -10.06 -5.12 -0.55
CA ALA A 320 -10.19 -6.34 -1.34
C ALA A 320 -9.09 -7.34 -0.96
N GLY A 321 -7.86 -7.12 -1.44
CA GLY A 321 -6.71 -8.00 -1.23
C GLY A 321 -6.19 -8.03 0.19
N LEU A 322 -6.29 -6.89 0.89
CA LEU A 322 -5.75 -6.66 2.22
C LEU A 322 -6.59 -5.63 2.97
N TYR A 323 -6.85 -5.86 4.26
CA TYR A 323 -7.37 -4.84 5.16
C TYR A 323 -6.87 -5.06 6.59
N VAL A 324 -6.49 -4.00 7.28
CA VAL A 324 -6.02 -4.04 8.67
C VAL A 324 -6.75 -2.98 9.47
N ASP A 325 -7.25 -3.38 10.63
CA ASP A 325 -7.85 -2.49 11.61
C ASP A 325 -7.33 -2.88 12.99
N ASN A 326 -6.51 -2.01 13.59
CA ASN A 326 -5.78 -2.37 14.80
C ASN A 326 -6.67 -2.53 16.03
N ASP A 327 -7.94 -2.14 15.98
CA ASP A 327 -8.91 -2.39 17.04
C ASP A 327 -9.63 -3.74 16.90
N VAL A 328 -9.47 -4.42 15.76
CA VAL A 328 -10.22 -5.63 15.42
C VAL A 328 -9.30 -6.78 15.03
N GLY A 329 -8.54 -6.59 13.96
CA GLY A 329 -7.86 -7.65 13.23
C GLY A 329 -7.41 -7.23 11.84
N GLY A 330 -6.78 -8.15 11.13
CA GLY A 330 -6.45 -8.02 9.71
C GLY A 330 -6.96 -9.20 8.91
N ALA A 331 -7.17 -8.98 7.61
CA ALA A 331 -7.51 -10.01 6.65
C ALA A 331 -6.77 -9.79 5.33
N THR A 332 -6.42 -10.88 4.66
CA THR A 332 -5.84 -10.90 3.32
C THR A 332 -6.49 -12.01 2.50
N SER A 333 -6.45 -11.91 1.17
CA SER A 333 -7.03 -12.88 0.25
C SER A 333 -6.05 -13.42 -0.79
N THR A 334 -6.49 -14.49 -1.47
CA THR A 334 -5.84 -15.10 -2.63
C THR A 334 -6.87 -15.75 -3.55
N GLY A 335 -6.47 -16.07 -4.78
CA GLY A 335 -7.30 -16.72 -5.81
C GLY A 335 -7.82 -15.72 -6.85
N VAL A 336 -9.05 -15.92 -7.32
CA VAL A 336 -9.64 -15.09 -8.38
C VAL A 336 -9.97 -13.68 -7.87
N GLY A 337 -9.04 -12.75 -8.09
CA GLY A 337 -9.13 -11.36 -7.60
C GLY A 337 -10.40 -10.61 -8.00
N GLU A 338 -11.00 -10.90 -9.17
CA GLU A 338 -12.25 -10.30 -9.60
C GLU A 338 -13.42 -10.60 -8.65
N GLU A 339 -13.46 -11.78 -8.03
CA GLU A 339 -14.48 -12.14 -7.06
C GLU A 339 -14.21 -11.50 -5.69
N VAL A 340 -12.94 -11.34 -5.32
CA VAL A 340 -12.56 -10.63 -4.10
C VAL A 340 -12.91 -9.15 -4.19
N ILE A 341 -12.55 -8.47 -5.29
CA ILE A 341 -12.88 -7.05 -5.52
C ILE A 341 -14.39 -6.84 -5.46
N ARG A 342 -15.16 -7.66 -6.20
CA ARG A 342 -16.62 -7.52 -6.30
C ARG A 342 -17.33 -7.66 -4.94
N ASN A 343 -16.69 -8.30 -3.98
CA ASN A 343 -17.24 -8.52 -2.65
C ASN A 343 -16.55 -7.73 -1.53
N VAL A 344 -15.51 -6.94 -1.87
CA VAL A 344 -14.70 -6.17 -0.89
C VAL A 344 -14.24 -7.10 0.24
N GLY A 345 -13.64 -8.22 -0.16
CA GLY A 345 -13.52 -9.43 0.66
C GLY A 345 -12.81 -9.23 1.99
N SER A 346 -11.58 -8.70 1.99
CA SER A 346 -10.81 -8.54 3.23
C SER A 346 -11.45 -7.55 4.21
N PHE A 347 -12.01 -6.44 3.71
CA PHE A 347 -12.78 -5.51 4.54
C PHE A 347 -13.98 -6.20 5.18
N LEU A 348 -14.74 -6.98 4.39
CA LEU A 348 -15.88 -7.73 4.90
C LEU A 348 -15.46 -8.70 6.01
N VAL A 349 -14.34 -9.42 5.86
CA VAL A 349 -13.84 -10.34 6.88
C VAL A 349 -13.51 -9.59 8.18
N VAL A 350 -12.82 -8.45 8.11
CA VAL A 350 -12.52 -7.64 9.30
C VAL A 350 -13.81 -7.09 9.92
N GLU A 351 -14.77 -6.62 9.14
CA GLU A 351 -16.06 -6.15 9.66
C GLU A 351 -16.88 -7.26 10.31
N LEU A 352 -16.81 -8.48 9.78
CA LEU A 352 -17.43 -9.66 10.39
C LEU A 352 -16.77 -10.02 11.73
N MET A 353 -15.45 -9.86 11.85
CA MET A 353 -14.73 -9.99 13.13
C MET A 353 -15.12 -8.88 14.11
N ARG A 354 -15.30 -7.63 13.63
CA ARG A 354 -15.79 -6.50 14.44
C ARG A 354 -17.15 -6.82 15.06
N GLN A 355 -17.99 -7.58 14.36
CA GLN A 355 -19.29 -8.06 14.82
C GLN A 355 -19.21 -9.29 15.76
N GLY A 356 -18.01 -9.68 16.20
CA GLY A 356 -17.79 -10.73 17.19
C GLY A 356 -17.57 -12.13 16.63
N ARG A 357 -17.39 -12.29 15.32
CA ARG A 357 -17.00 -13.60 14.75
C ARG A 357 -15.52 -13.87 14.99
N SER A 358 -15.16 -15.15 15.15
CA SER A 358 -13.77 -15.56 15.08
C SER A 358 -13.20 -15.35 13.67
N PRO A 359 -11.86 -15.25 13.50
CA PRO A 359 -11.22 -15.17 12.19
C PRO A 359 -11.72 -16.22 11.19
N GLU A 360 -11.80 -17.49 11.61
CA GLU A 360 -12.29 -18.58 10.76
C GLU A 360 -13.76 -18.39 10.36
N ALA A 361 -14.63 -18.05 11.31
CA ALA A 361 -16.06 -17.86 11.04
C ALA A 361 -16.32 -16.64 10.14
N ALA A 362 -15.50 -15.59 10.26
CA ALA A 362 -15.54 -14.42 9.39
C ALA A 362 -15.10 -14.76 7.96
N CYS A 363 -13.98 -15.47 7.79
CA CYS A 363 -13.54 -15.97 6.49
C CYS A 363 -14.60 -16.86 5.83
N ARG A 364 -15.21 -17.78 6.59
CA ARG A 364 -16.27 -18.67 6.08
C ARG A 364 -17.47 -17.89 5.56
N GLU A 365 -17.98 -16.94 6.35
CA GLU A 365 -19.14 -16.14 5.95
C GLU A 365 -18.86 -15.27 4.72
N ALA A 366 -17.63 -14.75 4.58
CA ALA A 366 -17.22 -14.03 3.37
C ALA A 366 -17.24 -14.94 2.13
N VAL A 367 -16.71 -16.16 2.23
CA VAL A 367 -16.78 -17.17 1.16
C VAL A 367 -18.23 -17.54 0.83
N GLU A 368 -19.05 -17.83 1.85
CA GLU A 368 -20.46 -18.19 1.66
C GLU A 368 -21.25 -17.07 1.00
N ARG A 369 -20.95 -15.80 1.30
CA ARG A 369 -21.56 -14.65 0.63
C ARG A 369 -21.22 -14.59 -0.86
N ILE A 370 -19.97 -14.89 -1.25
CA ILE A 370 -19.58 -14.99 -2.67
C ILE A 370 -20.43 -16.08 -3.35
N LEU A 371 -20.52 -17.25 -2.73
CA LEU A 371 -21.28 -18.40 -3.26
C LEU A 371 -22.79 -18.13 -3.35
N ARG A 372 -23.39 -17.48 -2.35
CA ARG A 372 -24.81 -17.09 -2.39
C ARG A 372 -25.11 -16.10 -3.51
N ARG A 373 -24.21 -15.14 -3.76
CA ARG A 373 -24.38 -14.14 -4.83
C ARG A 373 -24.13 -14.73 -6.22
N LYS A 374 -23.18 -15.65 -6.33
CA LYS A 374 -22.78 -16.29 -7.58
C LYS A 374 -22.58 -17.79 -7.34
N PRO A 375 -23.63 -18.62 -7.45
CA PRO A 375 -23.52 -20.06 -7.22
C PRO A 375 -22.48 -20.76 -8.11
N ASN A 376 -22.24 -20.25 -9.32
CA ASN A 376 -21.21 -20.76 -10.22
C ASN A 376 -19.77 -20.44 -9.76
N ALA A 377 -19.58 -19.58 -8.75
CA ALA A 377 -18.28 -19.37 -8.12
C ALA A 377 -17.79 -20.61 -7.37
N LYS A 378 -18.63 -21.64 -7.17
CA LYS A 378 -18.21 -22.95 -6.65
C LYS A 378 -17.15 -23.68 -7.51
N TYR A 379 -16.90 -23.18 -8.72
CA TYR A 379 -15.83 -23.68 -9.59
C TYR A 379 -14.57 -22.81 -9.50
N LEU A 380 -14.65 -21.61 -8.93
CA LEU A 380 -13.51 -20.73 -8.74
C LEU A 380 -12.83 -21.03 -7.42
N GLN A 381 -11.61 -20.51 -7.23
CA GLN A 381 -10.96 -20.49 -5.94
C GLN A 381 -10.90 -19.06 -5.41
N VAL A 382 -11.27 -18.90 -4.14
CA VAL A 382 -11.05 -17.70 -3.33
C VAL A 382 -10.75 -18.20 -1.92
N GLY A 383 -9.65 -17.74 -1.36
CA GLY A 383 -9.27 -18.00 0.04
C GLY A 383 -9.15 -16.69 0.81
N PHE A 384 -9.62 -16.69 2.05
CA PHE A 384 -9.36 -15.62 3.01
C PHE A 384 -8.57 -16.15 4.19
N LEU A 385 -7.57 -15.39 4.62
CA LEU A 385 -6.79 -15.60 5.83
C LEU A 385 -6.96 -14.37 6.73
N ALA A 386 -7.24 -14.59 8.01
CA ALA A 386 -7.47 -13.52 8.97
C ALA A 386 -6.75 -13.75 10.28
N MET A 387 -6.43 -12.65 10.96
CA MET A 387 -5.88 -12.61 12.31
C MET A 387 -6.65 -11.59 13.15
N ASP A 388 -7.07 -11.96 14.37
CA ASP A 388 -7.68 -11.00 15.30
C ASP A 388 -6.65 -10.29 16.19
N LYS A 389 -7.10 -9.30 16.97
CA LYS A 389 -6.25 -8.56 17.92
C LYS A 389 -5.64 -9.41 19.05
N LYS A 390 -6.11 -10.63 19.25
CA LYS A 390 -5.53 -11.60 20.20
C LYS A 390 -4.50 -12.51 19.54
N GLY A 391 -4.25 -12.34 18.24
CA GLY A 391 -3.37 -13.20 17.46
C GLY A 391 -3.99 -14.54 17.07
N ASN A 392 -5.30 -14.74 17.25
CA ASN A 392 -5.95 -15.94 16.72
C ASN A 392 -5.96 -15.86 15.20
N VAL A 393 -5.66 -16.97 14.53
CA VAL A 393 -5.61 -17.05 13.07
C VAL A 393 -6.71 -18.00 12.60
N GLY A 394 -7.35 -17.66 11.48
CA GLY A 394 -8.34 -18.52 10.86
C GLY A 394 -8.45 -18.26 9.37
N ALA A 395 -8.86 -19.28 8.63
CA ALA A 395 -8.96 -19.19 7.18
C ALA A 395 -10.09 -20.05 6.64
N TRP A 396 -10.60 -19.67 5.47
CA TRP A 396 -11.60 -20.43 4.74
C TRP A 396 -11.48 -20.18 3.24
N ALA A 397 -11.66 -21.21 2.43
CA ALA A 397 -11.61 -21.14 0.97
C ALA A 397 -12.87 -21.72 0.31
N ILE A 398 -13.08 -21.43 -0.97
CA ILE A 398 -14.15 -22.07 -1.75
C ILE A 398 -13.84 -23.56 -1.93
N GLN A 399 -12.64 -23.87 -2.44
CA GLN A 399 -12.21 -25.24 -2.78
C GLN A 399 -11.13 -25.74 -1.83
N LYS A 400 -11.06 -27.06 -1.63
CA LYS A 400 -9.91 -27.73 -1.02
C LYS A 400 -8.58 -27.37 -1.71
N GLY A 401 -7.50 -27.49 -0.95
CA GLY A 401 -6.12 -27.28 -1.43
C GLY A 401 -5.49 -25.98 -0.94
N PHE A 402 -6.29 -25.00 -0.51
CA PHE A 402 -5.76 -23.83 0.17
C PHE A 402 -5.05 -24.22 1.48
N SER A 403 -3.85 -23.71 1.69
CA SER A 403 -3.09 -23.83 2.93
C SER A 403 -2.55 -22.47 3.35
N TYR A 404 -2.16 -22.33 4.61
CA TYR A 404 -1.56 -21.11 5.12
C TYR A 404 -0.50 -21.43 6.15
N ALA A 405 0.56 -20.62 6.17
CA ALA A 405 1.64 -20.75 7.12
C ALA A 405 1.38 -19.88 8.35
N VAL A 406 1.78 -20.36 9.53
CA VAL A 406 1.77 -19.61 10.78
C VAL A 406 3.14 -19.76 11.44
N CYS A 407 3.66 -18.65 11.98
CA CYS A 407 4.89 -18.64 12.74
C CYS A 407 4.73 -17.82 14.02
N ASP A 408 5.17 -18.41 15.12
CA ASP A 408 5.33 -17.78 16.42
C ASP A 408 6.57 -18.34 17.14
N ALA A 409 6.73 -18.00 18.42
CA ALA A 409 7.86 -18.44 19.23
C ALA A 409 7.92 -19.96 19.44
N GLN A 410 6.79 -20.64 19.33
CA GLN A 410 6.67 -22.08 19.57
C GLN A 410 6.93 -22.88 18.30
N LYS A 411 6.44 -22.41 17.15
CA LYS A 411 6.60 -23.11 15.87
C LYS A 411 6.81 -22.13 14.73
N GLN A 412 7.92 -22.30 14.00
CA GLN A 412 8.34 -21.37 12.93
C GLN A 412 8.11 -21.90 11.51
N ASP A 413 7.57 -23.11 11.38
CA ASP A 413 7.38 -23.82 10.11
C ASP A 413 5.98 -24.43 9.98
N ALA A 414 4.99 -23.93 10.74
CA ALA A 414 3.66 -24.49 10.72
C ALA A 414 2.97 -24.19 9.38
N LEU A 415 2.66 -25.24 8.62
CA LEU A 415 1.78 -25.19 7.46
C LEU A 415 0.46 -25.86 7.82
N ILE A 416 -0.64 -25.11 7.72
CA ILE A 416 -1.97 -25.54 8.15
C ILE A 416 -2.86 -25.70 6.91
N PRO A 417 -3.49 -26.87 6.70
CA PRO A 417 -4.52 -27.02 5.68
C PRO A 417 -5.71 -26.10 5.99
N GLY A 418 -6.05 -25.24 5.03
CA GLY A 418 -7.22 -24.38 5.11
C GLY A 418 -8.51 -25.19 5.03
N LYS A 419 -9.53 -24.76 5.78
CA LYS A 419 -10.89 -25.30 5.63
C LYS A 419 -11.53 -24.76 4.36
N SER A 420 -12.45 -25.53 3.77
CA SER A 420 -13.14 -25.14 2.55
C SER A 420 -14.61 -25.51 2.54
N THR A 421 -15.36 -24.92 1.61
CA THR A 421 -16.78 -25.28 1.39
C THR A 421 -16.95 -26.51 0.50
N TYR A 422 -16.10 -26.68 -0.53
CA TYR A 422 -16.12 -27.81 -1.47
C TYR A 422 -14.83 -28.63 -1.39
#